data_AF-A0A328UAR1-F1
#
_entry.id   AF-A0A328UAR1-F1
#
_cell.length_a   1.000
_cell.length_b   1.000
_cell.length_c   1.000
_cell.angle_alpha   90.00
_cell.angle_beta   90.00
_cell.angle_gamma   90.00
#
_symmetry.space_group_name_H-M   'P 1'
#
loop_
_entity.id
_entity.type
_entity.pdbx_description
1 polymer ?
#
loop_
_entity_poly.entity_id
_entity_poly.type
_entity_poly.pdbx_seq_one_letter_code
_entity_poly.pdbx_strand_id
1 'polypeptide(L)' 'MISEEQLDQYRIEGTALRVVRDGMEANDVFGIVVAWDAESVVIRKRSRRVVKLSRSYVYEPVDSPRTQL' A
#
# COMPACT_ATOMS: atom_id res chain seq x y z
N MET A 1 7.62 0.21 -9.23
CA MET A 1 7.83 0.95 -7.96
C MET A 1 6.86 2.12 -7.97
N ILE A 2 6.10 2.32 -6.89
CA ILE A 2 5.13 3.43 -6.80
C ILE A 2 5.84 4.79 -6.75
N SER A 3 5.28 5.84 -7.37
CA SER A 3 5.87 7.19 -7.40
C SER A 3 5.56 7.99 -6.13
N GLU A 4 6.29 9.09 -5.88
CA GLU A 4 6.02 9.96 -4.73
C GLU A 4 4.70 10.71 -4.87
N GLU A 5 4.40 11.18 -6.08
CA GLU A 5 3.17 11.92 -6.39
C GLU A 5 1.94 11.03 -6.15
N GLN A 6 2.01 9.77 -6.56
CA GLN A 6 0.94 8.80 -6.34
C GLN A 6 0.76 8.47 -4.85
N LEU A 7 1.86 8.36 -4.10
CA LEU A 7 1.78 8.16 -2.64
C LEU A 7 1.20 9.36 -1.91
N ASP A 8 1.55 10.58 -2.30
CA ASP A 8 0.99 11.78 -1.69
C ASP A 8 -0.50 11.93 -2.01
N GLN A 9 -0.91 11.65 -3.26
CA GLN A 9 -2.32 11.61 -3.61
C GLN A 9 -3.09 10.62 -2.73
N TYR A 10 -2.62 9.36 -2.63
CA TYR A 10 -3.26 8.35 -1.78
C TYR A 10 -3.30 8.75 -0.30
N ARG A 11 -2.27 9.45 0.20
CA ARG A 11 -2.24 9.94 1.58
C ARG A 11 -3.25 11.06 1.81
N ILE A 12 -3.34 12.04 0.91
CA ILE A 12 -4.26 13.18 1.00
C ILE A 12 -5.71 12.71 0.90
N GLU A 13 -6.01 11.83 -0.04
CA GLU A 13 -7.36 11.28 -0.26
C GLU A 13 -7.76 10.27 0.81
N GLY A 14 -6.78 9.68 1.52
CA GLY A 14 -7.04 8.58 2.46
C GLY A 14 -7.48 7.30 1.75
N THR A 15 -7.02 7.09 0.51
CA THR A 15 -7.41 5.97 -0.34
C THR A 15 -7.06 4.64 0.32
N ALA A 16 -8.06 3.76 0.42
CA ALA A 16 -7.86 2.42 0.92
C ALA A 16 -7.12 1.60 -0.15
N LEU A 17 -5.94 1.11 0.20
CA LEU A 17 -5.08 0.32 -0.68
C LEU A 17 -5.01 -1.15 -0.23
N ARG A 18 -4.85 -2.02 -1.21
CA ARG A 18 -4.29 -3.37 -1.11
C ARG A 18 -2.82 -3.30 -1.52
N VAL A 19 -1.95 -3.89 -0.69
CA VAL A 19 -0.53 -4.08 -1.02
C VAL A 19 -0.29 -5.56 -1.23
N VAL A 20 -0.06 -5.96 -2.48
CA VAL A 20 0.13 -7.36 -2.88
C VAL A 20 1.59 -7.75 -2.66
N ARG A 21 1.81 -8.86 -1.96
CA ARG A 21 3.14 -9.40 -1.66
C ARG A 21 3.23 -10.87 -1.95
N ASP A 22 4.40 -11.30 -2.41
CA ASP A 22 4.78 -12.71 -2.54
C ASP A 22 3.80 -13.56 -3.37
N GLY A 23 2.94 -12.94 -4.20
CA GLY A 23 1.87 -13.59 -4.96
C GLY A 23 0.69 -14.13 -4.13
N MET A 24 0.84 -14.29 -2.82
CA MET A 24 -0.17 -14.93 -1.97
C MET A 24 -1.19 -13.95 -1.40
N GLU A 25 -2.48 -14.18 -1.68
CA GLU A 25 -3.58 -13.34 -1.18
C GLU A 25 -3.62 -13.22 0.34
N ALA A 26 -3.24 -14.28 1.06
CA ALA A 26 -3.17 -14.29 2.51
C ALA A 26 -2.16 -13.27 3.07
N ASN A 27 -1.17 -12.84 2.27
CA ASN A 27 -0.13 -11.89 2.66
C ASN A 27 -0.49 -10.45 2.30
N ASP A 28 -1.60 -10.23 1.59
CA ASP A 28 -2.03 -8.89 1.20
C ASP A 28 -2.27 -8.02 2.43
N VAL A 29 -1.83 -6.76 2.34
CA VAL A 29 -2.05 -5.79 3.41
C VAL A 29 -2.96 -4.68 2.97
N PHE A 30 -3.98 -4.46 3.78
CA PHE A 30 -5.00 -3.45 3.57
C PHE A 30 -4.81 -2.27 4.54
N GLY A 31 -4.87 -1.06 4.01
CA GLY A 31 -4.78 0.15 4.81
C GLY A 31 -4.62 1.41 3.99
N ILE A 32 -4.18 2.49 4.63
CA ILE A 32 -3.92 3.78 3.98
C ILE A 32 -2.45 4.16 4.14
N VAL A 33 -1.92 4.90 3.18
CA VAL A 33 -0.59 5.51 3.27
C VAL A 33 -0.60 6.57 4.35
N VAL A 34 0.40 6.56 5.23
CA VAL A 34 0.57 7.61 6.26
C VAL A 34 1.94 8.26 6.23
N ALA A 35 2.96 7.58 5.70
CA ALA A 35 4.29 8.10 5.47
C ALA A 35 5.00 7.23 4.43
N TRP A 36 6.07 7.75 3.82
CA TRP A 36 6.99 6.99 2.98
C TRP A 36 8.38 7.62 3.03
N ASP A 37 9.37 6.84 2.60
CA ASP A 37 10.74 7.28 2.32
C ASP A 37 11.15 6.78 0.93
N ALA A 38 12.45 6.84 0.60
CA ALA A 38 12.96 6.45 -0.72
C ALA A 38 12.76 4.97 -1.05
N GLU A 39 12.66 4.09 -0.04
CA GLU A 39 12.63 2.64 -0.22
C GLU A 39 11.33 2.01 0.27
N SER A 40 10.64 2.68 1.19
CA SER A 40 9.55 2.09 1.95
C SER A 40 8.32 2.97 2.07
N VAL A 41 7.16 2.34 2.27
CA VAL A 41 5.87 2.96 2.54
C VAL A 41 5.36 2.44 3.89
N VAL A 42 4.85 3.35 4.71
CA VAL A 42 4.17 3.03 5.97
C VAL A 42 2.67 3.01 5.72
N ILE A 43 2.08 1.82 5.93
CA ILE A 43 0.64 1.59 5.81
C ILE A 43 0.03 1.47 7.20
N ARG A 44 -0.97 2.31 7.49
CA ARG A 44 -1.80 2.17 8.68
C ARG A 44 -2.99 1.25 8.38
N LYS A 45 -3.04 0.10 9.04
CA LYS A 45 -4.12 -0.88 8.92
C LYS A 45 -5.38 -0.40 9.64
N ARG A 46 -6.55 -0.97 9.31
CA ARG A 46 -7.82 -0.69 10.03
C ARG A 46 -7.74 -0.97 11.54
N SER A 47 -6.91 -1.94 11.94
CA SER A 47 -6.60 -2.23 13.35
C SER A 47 -5.77 -1.14 14.05
N ARG A 48 -5.46 -0.03 13.37
CA ARG A 48 -4.61 1.09 13.80
C ARG A 48 -3.12 0.73 13.97
N ARG A 49 -2.73 -0.52 13.74
CA ARG A 49 -1.32 -0.93 13.64
C ARG A 49 -0.71 -0.38 12.35
N VAL A 50 0.54 0.04 12.41
CA VAL A 50 1.33 0.45 11.23
C VAL A 50 2.26 -0.67 10.80
N VAL A 51 2.53 -0.76 9.51
CA VAL A 51 3.51 -1.68 8.94
C VAL A 51 4.33 -0.96 7.88
N LYS A 52 5.65 -1.20 7.86
CA LYS A 52 6.60 -0.62 6.90
C LYS A 52 6.89 -1.63 5.80
N LEU A 53 6.74 -1.22 4.54
CA LEU A 53 6.73 -2.08 3.35
C LEU A 53 7.61 -1.56 2.25
N SER A 54 8.21 -2.46 1.48
CA SER A 54 8.97 -2.07 0.30
C SER A 54 8.09 -1.35 -0.74
N ARG A 55 8.63 -0.31 -1.37
CA ARG A 55 8.03 0.35 -2.55
C ARG A 55 8.05 -0.51 -3.81
N SER A 56 8.76 -1.62 -3.79
CA SER A 56 8.79 -2.59 -4.90
C SER A 56 7.50 -3.41 -5.00
N TYR A 57 6.70 -3.48 -3.93
CA TYR A 57 5.40 -4.16 -3.98
C TYR A 57 4.38 -3.42 -4.83
N VAL A 58 3.30 -4.12 -5.17
CA VAL A 58 2.18 -3.54 -5.93
C VAL A 58 1.21 -2.90 -4.95
N TYR A 59 0.91 -1.62 -5.18
CA TYR A 59 -0.05 -0.82 -4.42
C TYR A 59 -1.22 -0.50 -5.33
N GLU A 60 -2.40 -0.96 -4.97
CA GLU A 60 -3.60 -0.80 -5.77
C GLU A 60 -4.79 -0.43 -4.86
N PRO A 61 -5.73 0.42 -5.33
CA PRO A 61 -6.96 0.66 -4.60
C PRO A 61 -7.72 -0.64 -4.31
N VAL A 62 -8.37 -0.74 -3.15
CA VAL A 62 -9.06 -1.99 -2.74
C VAL A 62 -10.20 -2.40 -3.66
N ASP A 63 -10.81 -1.44 -4.34
CA ASP A 63 -11.87 -1.59 -5.33
C ASP A 63 -11.33 -1.92 -6.73
N SER A 64 -10.02 -1.81 -6.95
CA SER A 64 -9.38 -2.22 -8.18
C SER A 64 -9.14 -3.74 -8.22
N PRO A 65 -9.15 -4.35 -9.43
CA PRO A 65 -8.81 -5.76 -9.61
C PRO A 65 -7.44 -6.08 -9.01
N ARG A 66 -7.33 -7.27 -8.39
CA ARG A 66 -6.06 -7.71 -7.81
C ARG A 66 -5.06 -8.06 -8.89
N THR A 67 -3.89 -7.43 -8.86
CA THR A 67 -2.77 -7.85 -9.69
C THR A 67 -2.33 -9.27 -9.32
N GLN A 68 -2.28 -10.18 -10.29
CA GLN A 68 -1.73 -11.52 -10.11
C GLN A 68 -0.22 -11.49 -10.35
N LEU A 69 0.56 -11.80 -9.31
CA LEU A 69 2.03 -11.90 -9.33
C LEU A 69 2.49 -13.35 -9.39
#